data_AF-A0A3D0FR57-F1
#
_entry.id   AF-A0A3D0FR57-F1
#
_cell.length_a   1.000
_cell.length_b   1.000
_cell.length_c   1.000
_cell.angle_alpha   90.00
_cell.angle_beta   90.00
_cell.angle_gamma   90.00
#
_symmetry.space_group_name_H-M   'P 1'
#
loop_
_entity.id
_entity.type
_entity.pdbx_description
1 polymer ?
#
loop_
_entity_poly.entity_id
_entity_poly.type
_entity_poly.pdbx_seq_one_letter_code
_entity_poly.pdbx_strand_id
1 'polypeptide(L)'
;MENKGRNYFRLIKEYVIITFGLRIYVLGWSVFLVPNNLVGGGATGISAIILYATGFPISYSYIIINGILVAIALKVLGKQF
;
A
#
# COMPACT_ATOMS: atom_id res chain seq x y z
N MET A 1 26.82 24.15 1.62
CA MET A 1 26.64 23.17 0.53
C MET A 1 26.79 21.79 1.15
N GLU A 2 25.69 21.10 1.40
CA GLU A 2 25.71 19.80 2.10
C GLU A 2 26.33 18.74 1.20
N ASN A 3 27.41 18.13 1.69
CA ASN A 3 28.26 17.23 0.92
C ASN A 3 27.57 15.86 0.79
N LYS A 4 26.67 15.73 -0.20
CA LYS A 4 25.94 14.49 -0.55
C LYS A 4 26.89 13.48 -1.23
N GLY A 5 27.83 12.93 -0.46
CA GLY A 5 28.55 11.73 -0.87
C GLY A 5 27.55 10.59 -1.06
N ARG A 6 27.40 10.11 -2.30
CA ARG A 6 26.43 9.05 -2.66
C ARG A 6 26.75 7.76 -1.91
N ASN A 7 26.02 7.53 -0.82
CA ASN A 7 26.16 6.34 0.00
C ASN A 7 25.29 5.21 -0.57
N TYR A 8 25.67 4.71 -1.75
CA TYR A 8 24.94 3.65 -2.47
C TYR A 8 24.66 2.41 -1.59
N PHE A 9 25.60 2.08 -0.70
CA PHE A 9 25.44 1.00 0.26
C PHE A 9 24.26 1.22 1.22
N ARG A 10 24.07 2.47 1.68
CA ARG A 10 22.92 2.84 2.52
C ARG A 10 21.61 2.68 1.76
N LEU A 11 21.56 3.15 0.51
CA LEU A 11 20.36 3.06 -0.32
C LEU A 11 19.96 1.60 -0.57
N ILE A 12 20.92 0.75 -0.94
CA ILE A 12 20.70 -0.69 -1.15
C ILE A 12 20.19 -1.34 0.16
N LYS A 13 20.81 -1.02 1.30
CA LYS A 13 20.37 -1.53 2.61
C LYS A 13 18.93 -1.12 2.93
N GLU A 14 18.56 0.14 2.68
CA GLU A 14 17.20 0.65 2.89
C GLU A 14 16.17 -0.12 2.04
N TYR A 15 16.42 -0.28 0.73
CA TYR A 15 15.52 -1.01 -0.16
C TYR A 15 15.40 -2.51 0.18
N VAL A 16 16.49 -3.16 0.62
CA VAL A 16 16.45 -4.56 1.07
C VAL A 16 15.56 -4.70 2.30
N ILE A 17 15.70 -3.81 3.29
CA ILE A 17 14.89 -3.83 4.51
C ILE A 17 13.41 -3.59 4.17
N ILE A 18 13.10 -2.60 3.33
CA ILE A 18 11.71 -2.31 2.90
C ILE A 18 11.10 -3.50 2.18
N THR A 19 11.82 -4.10 1.23
CA THR A 19 11.34 -5.25 0.45
C THR A 19 11.10 -6.45 1.35
N PHE A 20 12.00 -6.71 2.30
CA PHE A 20 11.86 -7.81 3.25
C PHE A 20 10.65 -7.61 4.17
N GLY A 21 10.48 -6.41 4.73
CA GLY A 21 9.32 -6.08 5.55
C GLY A 21 8.00 -6.21 4.78
N LEU A 22 7.98 -5.76 3.51
CA LEU A 22 6.80 -5.86 2.66
C LEU A 22 6.43 -7.33 2.38
N ARG A 23 7.41 -8.21 2.18
CA ARG A 23 7.14 -9.65 2.01
C ARG A 23 6.50 -10.27 3.26
N ILE A 24 7.01 -9.95 4.45
CA ILE A 24 6.42 -10.43 5.71
C ILE A 24 4.99 -9.91 5.86
N TYR A 25 4.75 -8.64 5.54
CA TYR A 25 3.42 -8.05 5.56
C TYR A 25 2.44 -8.77 4.63
N VAL A 26 2.84 -9.00 3.37
CA VAL A 26 2.00 -9.71 2.39
C VAL A 26 1.74 -11.16 2.79
N LEU A 27 2.73 -11.86 3.38
CA LEU A 27 2.53 -13.21 3.91
C LEU A 27 1.49 -13.22 5.05
N GLY A 28 1.59 -12.26 5.98
CA GLY A 28 0.59 -12.08 7.03
C GLY A 28 -0.81 -11.87 6.45
N TRP A 29 -0.90 -11.03 5.41
CA TRP A 29 -2.16 -10.74 4.73
C TRP A 29 -2.76 -11.95 4.01
N SER A 30 -1.97 -12.63 3.16
CA SER A 30 -2.43 -13.73 2.33
C SER A 30 -2.71 -15.02 3.10
N VAL A 31 -1.97 -15.29 4.18
CA VAL A 31 -2.13 -16.52 4.97
C VAL A 31 -3.15 -16.34 6.09
N PHE A 32 -3.20 -15.18 6.74
CA PHE A 32 -4.09 -14.96 7.88
C PHE A 32 -5.31 -14.12 7.53
N LEU A 33 -5.14 -12.94 6.94
CA LEU A 33 -6.27 -12.00 6.83
C LEU A 33 -7.29 -12.44 5.77
N VAL A 34 -6.83 -12.71 4.55
CA VAL A 34 -7.72 -13.04 3.41
C VAL A 34 -8.52 -14.33 3.66
N PRO A 35 -7.92 -15.47 4.09
CA PRO A 35 -8.68 -16.71 4.27
C PRO A 35 -9.66 -16.68 5.43
N ASN A 36 -9.39 -15.86 6.46
CA ASN A 36 -10.26 -15.71 7.63
C ASN A 36 -11.26 -14.56 7.50
N ASN A 37 -11.40 -13.96 6.31
CA ASN A 37 -12.25 -12.81 6.06
C ASN A 37 -12.02 -11.63 7.03
N LEU A 38 -10.78 -11.48 7.51
CA LEU A 38 -10.42 -10.36 8.37
C LEU A 38 -10.16 -9.14 7.51
N VAL A 39 -10.57 -7.98 8.01
CA VAL A 39 -10.42 -6.69 7.32
C VAL A 39 -9.32 -5.86 7.98
N GLY A 40 -8.49 -5.23 7.16
CA GLY A 40 -7.62 -4.14 7.61
C GLY A 40 -8.40 -2.82 7.80
N GLY A 41 -7.68 -1.74 8.08
CA GLY A 41 -8.26 -0.39 8.16
C GLY A 41 -8.15 0.40 6.85
N GLY A 42 -9.01 1.41 6.65
CA GLY A 42 -8.94 2.35 5.52
C GLY A 42 -9.23 1.71 4.17
N ALA A 43 -8.50 2.12 3.11
CA ALA A 43 -8.74 1.68 1.73
C ALA A 43 -8.49 0.17 1.52
N THR A 44 -7.53 -0.44 2.24
CA THR A 44 -7.28 -1.90 2.17
C THR A 44 -8.46 -2.68 2.76
N GLY A 45 -9.06 -2.19 3.84
CA GLY A 45 -10.26 -2.76 4.47
C GLY A 45 -11.47 -2.73 3.53
N ILE A 46 -11.75 -1.57 2.92
CA ILE A 46 -12.84 -1.44 1.94
C ILE A 46 -12.62 -2.41 0.76
N SER A 47 -11.39 -2.52 0.28
CA SER A 47 -11.03 -3.43 -0.80
C SER A 47 -11.23 -4.91 -0.42
N ALA A 48 -10.93 -5.27 0.83
CA ALA A 48 -11.16 -6.62 1.36
C ALA A 48 -12.66 -6.93 1.45
N ILE A 49 -13.49 -5.99 1.91
CA ILE A 49 -14.95 -6.16 1.95
C ILE A 49 -15.50 -6.40 0.54
N ILE A 50 -15.03 -5.65 -0.46
CA ILE A 50 -15.43 -5.86 -1.87
C ILE A 50 -15.07 -7.27 -2.33
N LEU A 51 -13.85 -7.73 -2.03
CA LEU A 51 -13.43 -9.10 -2.34
C LEU A 51 -14.36 -10.13 -1.70
N TYR A 52 -14.63 -10.00 -0.41
CA TYR A 52 -15.45 -10.98 0.33
C TYR A 52 -16.91 -10.97 -0.12
N ALA A 53 -17.45 -9.82 -0.52
CA ALA A 53 -18.83 -9.68 -0.96
C ALA A 53 -19.07 -10.05 -2.42
N THR A 54 -18.10 -9.82 -3.31
CA THR A 54 -18.30 -9.90 -4.77
C THR A 54 -17.34 -10.85 -5.49
N GLY A 55 -16.29 -11.33 -4.81
CA GLY A 55 -15.20 -12.08 -5.43
C GLY A 55 -14.28 -11.22 -6.32
N PHE A 56 -14.50 -9.90 -6.40
CA PHE A 56 -13.69 -9.02 -7.23
C PHE A 56 -12.27 -8.87 -6.66
N PRO A 57 -11.21 -8.94 -7.49
CA PRO A 57 -9.84 -8.98 -6.97
C PRO A 57 -9.46 -7.70 -6.20
N ILE A 58 -8.92 -7.88 -5.00
CA ILE A 58 -8.59 -6.80 -4.06
C ILE A 58 -7.66 -5.74 -4.68
N SER A 59 -6.72 -6.14 -5.54
CA SER A 59 -5.75 -5.25 -6.18
C SER A 59 -6.42 -4.16 -7.02
N TYR A 60 -7.47 -4.52 -7.77
CA TYR A 60 -8.18 -3.56 -8.62
C TYR A 60 -8.98 -2.57 -7.77
N SER A 61 -9.75 -3.06 -6.79
CA SER A 61 -10.49 -2.20 -5.85
C SER A 61 -9.54 -1.24 -5.13
N TYR A 62 -8.39 -1.74 -4.70
CA TYR A 62 -7.41 -0.96 -3.96
C TYR A 62 -6.81 0.18 -4.79
N ILE A 63 -6.44 -0.09 -6.06
CA ILE A 63 -5.92 0.94 -6.96
C ILE A 63 -7.01 1.97 -7.29
N ILE A 64 -8.24 1.52 -7.55
CA ILE A 64 -9.36 2.42 -7.88
C ILE A 64 -9.64 3.36 -6.69
N ILE A 65 -9.79 2.81 -5.48
CA ILE A 65 -10.10 3.61 -4.29
C ILE A 65 -8.96 4.61 -4.01
N ASN A 66 -7.70 4.17 -4.04
CA ASN A 66 -6.58 5.10 -3.82
C ASN A 66 -6.47 6.15 -4.92
N GLY A 67 -6.73 5.79 -6.19
CA GLY A 67 -6.77 6.74 -7.29
C GLY A 67 -7.82 7.83 -7.07
N ILE A 68 -9.02 7.45 -6.61
CA ILE A 68 -10.09 8.38 -6.25
C ILE A 68 -9.65 9.27 -5.09
N LEU A 69 -9.06 8.70 -4.03
CA LEU A 69 -8.58 9.46 -2.88
C LEU A 69 -7.50 10.49 -3.28
N VAL A 70 -6.56 10.11 -4.15
CA VAL A 70 -5.54 11.02 -4.69
C VAL A 70 -6.20 12.12 -5.53
N ALA A 71 -7.17 11.79 -6.40
CA ALA A 71 -7.88 12.80 -7.18
C ALA A 71 -8.65 13.80 -6.29
N ILE A 72 -9.27 13.31 -5.22
CA ILE A 72 -9.93 14.16 -4.21
C ILE A 72 -8.90 15.01 -3.47
N ALA A 73 -7.78 14.43 -3.04
CA ALA A 73 -6.72 15.15 -2.34
C ALA A 73 -6.16 16.29 -3.21
N LEU A 74 -5.89 16.03 -4.50
CA LEU A 74 -5.45 17.05 -5.46
C LEU A 74 -6.49 18.16 -5.66
N LYS A 75 -7.78 17.82 -5.62
CA LYS A 75 -8.88 18.80 -5.74
C LYS A 75 -9.04 19.67 -4.50
N VAL A 76 -8.91 19.08 -3.31
CA VAL A 76 -9.18 19.76 -2.02
C VAL A 76 -7.96 20.51 -1.50
N LEU A 77 -6.77 19.93 -1.58
CA LEU A 77 -5.53 20.52 -1.06
C LEU A 77 -4.78 21.35 -2.12
N GLY A 78 -5.16 21.23 -3.39
CA GLY A 78 -4.55 21.94 -4.50
C GLY A 78 -3.30 21.25 -5.06
N LYS A 79 -2.82 21.70 -6.23
CA LYS A 79 -1.67 21.13 -6.96
C LYS A 79 -0.29 21.33 -6.28
N GLN A 80 -0.27 21.84 -5.04
CA GLN A 80 0.95 22.02 -4.25
C GLN A 80 1.26 20.81 -3.36
N PHE A 81 0.37 19.81 -3.35
CA PHE A 81 0.66 18.45 -2.87
C PHE A 81 1.50 17.65 -3.87
#